data_AF-A0A0B5FH58-F1
#
_entry.id   AF-A0A0B5FH58-F1
#
_cell.length_a   1.000
_cell.length_b   1.000
_cell.length_c   1.000
_cell.angle_alpha   90.00
_cell.angle_beta   90.00
_cell.angle_gamma   90.00
#
_symmetry.space_group_name_H-M   'P 1'
#
loop_
_entity.id
_entity.type
_entity.pdbx_description
1 polymer ?
#
loop_
_entity_poly.entity_id
_entity_poly.type
_entity_poly.pdbx_seq_one_letter_code
_entity_poly.pdbx_strand_id
1 'polypeptide(L)' 'MSVFRRWYCRCSGEPRELNYERVLEDETLGEPFCDRCGATPSSDPKHTITFKDEEDFED' A
#
# COMPACT_ATOMS: atom_id res chain seq x y z
N MET A 1 0.59 -20.68 2.97
CA MET A 1 0.66 -19.76 1.82
C MET A 1 0.07 -18.42 2.23
N SER A 2 0.93 -17.51 2.69
CA SER A 2 0.52 -16.15 3.03
C SER A 2 0.90 -15.25 1.86
N VAL A 3 -0.08 -14.64 1.19
CA VAL A 3 0.19 -13.68 0.12
C VAL A 3 0.28 -12.29 0.74
N PHE A 4 1.47 -11.70 0.76
CA PHE A 4 1.67 -10.34 1.21
C PHE A 4 1.58 -9.38 0.04
N ARG A 5 0.61 -8.45 0.08
CA ARG A 5 0.49 -7.38 -0.90
C ARG A 5 1.21 -6.13 -0.40
N ARG A 6 2.27 -5.72 -1.09
CA ARG A 6 2.92 -4.42 -0.90
C ARG A 6 2.38 -3.40 -1.90
N TRP A 7 2.25 -2.15 -1.47
CA TRP A 7 1.73 -1.08 -2.30
C TRP A 7 2.77 0.03 -2.47
N TYR A 8 2.81 0.60 -3.68
CA TYR A 8 3.76 1.63 -4.07
C TYR A 8 3.04 2.79 -4.77
N CYS A 9 3.50 4.02 -4.54
CA CYS A 9 3.05 5.22 -5.22
C CYS A 9 4.18 5.86 -6.02
N ARG A 10 3.88 6.35 -7.22
CA ARG A 10 4.83 7.04 -8.12
C ARG A 10 4.56 8.53 -8.30
N CYS A 11 3.83 9.17 -7.38
CA CYS A 11 3.47 10.60 -7.47
C CYS A 11 4.68 11.54 -7.59
N SER A 12 5.86 11.15 -7.09
CA SER A 12 7.11 11.91 -7.15
C SER A 12 8.08 11.45 -8.25
N GLY A 13 7.67 10.55 -9.13
CA GLY A 13 8.51 9.95 -10.18
C GLY A 13 9.20 8.65 -9.77
N GLU A 14 9.55 8.49 -8.49
CA GLU A 14 10.11 7.25 -7.95
C GLU A 14 9.03 6.42 -7.22
N PRO A 15 9.04 5.08 -7.34
CA PRO A 15 8.11 4.22 -6.61
C PRO A 15 8.48 4.23 -5.11
N ARG A 16 7.57 4.72 -4.28
CA ARG A 16 7.68 4.68 -2.82
C ARG A 16 6.64 3.78 -2.22
N GLU A 17 7.05 2.98 -1.24
CA GLU A 17 6.13 2.14 -0.47
C GLU A 17 5.11 3.01 0.27
N LEU A 18 3.85 2.58 0.21
CA LEU A 18 2.73 3.21 0.88
C LEU A 18 2.71 2.80 2.36
N ASN A 19 2.34 3.73 3.23
CA ASN A 19 2.25 3.46 4.66
C ASN A 19 0.84 3.01 5.02
N TYR A 20 0.73 2.14 6.03
CA TYR A 20 -0.54 1.74 6.60
C TYR A 20 -0.76 2.53 7.89
N GLU A 21 -1.93 3.15 8.03
CA GLU A 21 -2.30 3.74 9.32
C GLU A 21 -2.55 2.60 10.31
N ARG A 22 -1.81 2.58 11.41
CA ARG A 22 -2.04 1.63 12.50
C ARG A 22 -3.26 2.10 13.27
N VAL A 23 -4.43 1.59 12.90
CA VAL A 23 -5.65 1.82 13.67
C VAL A 23 -5.54 0.99 14.96
N LEU A 24 -5.56 1.66 16.11
CA LEU A 24 -5.28 1.07 17.43
C LEU A 24 -6.39 0.14 17.96
N GLU A 25 -7.50 0.00 17.25
CA GLU A 25 -8.72 -0.63 17.79
C GLU A 25 -9.18 -1.92 17.08
N ASP A 26 -8.61 -2.28 15.93
CA ASP A 26 -9.03 -3.49 15.22
C ASP A 26 -7.82 -4.05 14.45
N GLU A 27 -7.61 -5.37 14.45
CA GLU A 27 -6.52 -6.07 13.73
C GLU A 27 -6.57 -5.89 12.19
N THR A 28 -7.39 -4.95 11.70
CA THR A 28 -7.47 -4.53 10.32
C THR A 28 -6.49 -3.39 10.07
N LEU A 29 -5.41 -3.69 9.34
CA LEU A 29 -4.57 -2.66 8.72
C LEU A 29 -5.47 -1.75 7.87
N GLY A 30 -5.43 -0.43 8.13
CA GLY A 30 -6.17 0.55 7.35
C GLY A 30 -5.76 0.56 5.87
N GLU A 31 -6.42 1.35 5.04
CA GLU A 31 -6.01 1.47 3.63
C GLU A 31 -4.59 2.08 3.52
N PRO A 32 -3.72 1.52 2.65
CA PRO A 32 -2.39 2.08 2.44
C PRO A 32 -2.49 3.46 1.79
N PHE A 33 -1.70 4.41 2.27
CA PHE A 33 -1.72 5.79 1.82
C PHE A 33 -0.33 6.34 1.53
N CYS A 34 -0.27 7.28 0.59
CA CYS A 34 0.97 7.95 0.23
C CYS A 34 1.15 9.14 1.14
N ASP A 35 2.15 9.09 2.01
CA ASP A 35 2.51 10.22 2.89
C ASP A 35 2.83 11.52 2.13
N ARG A 36 3.17 11.42 0.84
CA ARG A 36 3.55 12.57 0.01
C ARG A 36 2.38 13.28 -0.68
N CYS A 37 1.44 12.51 -1.24
CA CYS A 37 0.35 13.05 -2.06
C CYS A 37 -1.05 12.69 -1.53
N GLY A 38 -1.12 11.87 -0.47
CA GLY A 38 -2.36 11.39 0.13
C GLY A 38 -3.11 10.35 -0.71
N ALA A 39 -2.56 9.91 -1.86
CA ALA A 39 -3.23 8.92 -2.70
C ALA A 39 -3.36 7.58 -1.95
N THR A 40 -4.52 6.94 -2.09
CA THR A 40 -4.83 5.59 -1.60
C THR A 40 -5.36 4.75 -2.77
N PRO A 41 -5.35 3.40 -2.69
CA PRO A 41 -5.89 2.53 -3.73
C PRO A 41 -7.32 2.89 -4.13
N SER A 42 -8.14 3.31 -3.17
CA SER A 42 -9.52 3.75 -3.39
C SER A 42 -9.63 5.20 -3.87
N SER A 43 -8.61 6.02 -3.68
CA SER A 43 -8.61 7.45 -3.99
C SER A 43 -7.33 7.89 -4.73
N ASP A 44 -7.09 7.29 -5.89
CA ASP A 44 -5.97 7.61 -6.79
C ASP A 44 -6.47 7.91 -8.22
N PRO A 45 -7.04 9.10 -8.46
CA PRO A 45 -7.59 9.47 -9.77
C PRO A 45 -6.55 9.55 -10.89
N LYS A 46 -5.25 9.60 -10.52
CA LYS A 46 -4.13 9.66 -11.46
C LYS A 46 -3.50 8.29 -11.72
N HIS A 47 -4.01 7.22 -11.13
CA HIS A 47 -3.48 5.86 -11.28
C HIS A 47 -1.96 5.78 -11.02
N THR A 48 -1.49 6.50 -10.00
CA THR A 48 -0.10 6.53 -9.55
C THR A 48 0.26 5.38 -8.62
N ILE A 49 -0.73 4.64 -8.11
CA ILE A 49 -0.56 3.53 -7.18
C ILE A 49 -0.47 2.20 -7.91
N THR A 50 0.50 1.39 -7.51
CA THR A 50 0.71 0.03 -8.00
C THR A 50 0.95 -0.92 -6.83
N PHE A 51 0.46 -2.15 -6.92
CA PHE A 51 0.73 -3.18 -5.91
C PHE A 51 1.64 -4.27 -6.46
N LYS A 52 2.29 -4.99 -5.55
CA LYS A 52 3.05 -6.20 -5.83
C LYS A 52 2.67 -7.24 -4.78
N ASP A 53 2.16 -8.37 -5.23
CA ASP A 53 1.99 -9.58 -4.43
C ASP A 53 3.33 -10.30 -4.32
N GLU A 54 3.69 -10.66 -3.10
CA GLU A 54 4.80 -11.55 -2.76
C GLU A 54 4.19 -12.77 -2.07
N GLU A 55 4.34 -13.93 -2.69
CA GLU A 55 3.93 -15.22 -2.13
C GLU A 55 5.00 -15.69 -1.14
N ASP A 56 4.65 -15.73 0.13
CA ASP A 56 5.50 -16.32 1.15
C ASP A 56 5.27 -17.84 1.19
N PHE A 57 6.26 -18.58 0.69
CA PHE A 57 6.36 -20.04 0.71
C PHE A 57 7.25 -20.49 1.90
N GLU A 58 6.98 -20.05 3.12
CA GLU A 58 7.55 -20.68 4.31
C GLU A 58 6.67 -21.90 4.73
N ASP A 59 7.14 -23.12 4.39
CA ASP A 59 6.80 -24.40 5.04
C ASP A 59 8.10 -25.13 5.42
#